data_AF-A0A7W4B0Z7-F1
#
_entry.id   AF-A0A7W4B0Z7-F1
#
_cell.length_a   1.000
_cell.length_b   1.000
_cell.length_c   1.000
_cell.angle_alpha   90.00
_cell.angle_beta   90.00
_cell.angle_gamma   90.00
#
_symmetry.space_group_name_H-M   'P 1'
#
loop_
_entity.id
_entity.type
_entity.pdbx_description
1 polymer ?
#
loop_
_entity_poly.entity_id
_entity_poly.type
_entity_poly.pdbx_seq_one_letter_code
_entity_poly.pdbx_strand_id
1 'polypeptide(L)'
;MEQNVLIEVIKALSIVTASAIPSLVSYWLGVRLIQRKRLETNLKQAITDLEFLLTVEQFHTREHLETSGKSNRNLIRQAVSLETNLTWSGKFTLSRIKKKLTQLN
;
A
#
# COMPACT_ATOMS: atom_id res chain seq x y z
N MET A 1 -6.22 -58.72 18.71
CA MET A 1 -5.51 -58.17 17.53
C MET A 1 -6.29 -56.98 16.95
N GLU A 2 -7.59 -57.13 16.68
CA GLU A 2 -8.53 -56.07 16.24
C GLU A 2 -8.43 -54.74 17.01
N GLN A 3 -8.42 -54.77 18.35
CA GLN A 3 -8.36 -53.55 19.17
C GLN A 3 -7.05 -52.77 19.02
N ASN A 4 -5.93 -53.46 18.79
CA ASN A 4 -4.62 -52.80 18.63
C ASN A 4 -4.56 -52.03 17.30
N VAL A 5 -5.11 -52.61 16.24
CA VAL A 5 -5.18 -51.96 14.92
C VAL A 5 -6.05 -50.70 15.00
N LEU A 6 -7.19 -50.76 15.70
CA LEU A 6 -8.09 -49.61 15.85
C LEU A 6 -7.42 -48.47 16.63
N ILE A 7 -6.67 -48.78 17.69
CA ILE A 7 -5.89 -47.79 18.47
C ILE A 7 -4.80 -47.14 17.62
N GLU A 8 -4.09 -47.91 16.80
CA GLU A 8 -3.05 -47.38 15.90
C GLU A 8 -3.62 -46.44 14.83
N VAL A 9 -4.79 -46.77 14.26
CA VAL A 9 -5.48 -45.91 13.29
C VAL A 9 -5.89 -44.58 13.93
N ILE A 10 -6.46 -44.60 15.15
CA ILE A 10 -6.82 -43.38 15.87
C ILE A 10 -5.58 -42.52 16.17
N LYS A 11 -4.48 -43.15 16.61
CA LYS A 11 -3.22 -42.45 16.86
C LYS A 11 -2.67 -41.81 15.60
N ALA A 12 -2.61 -42.54 14.49
CA ALA A 12 -2.14 -42.01 13.21
C ALA A 12 -3.01 -40.81 12.75
N LEU A 13 -4.34 -40.91 12.87
CA LEU A 13 -5.25 -39.84 12.50
C LEU A 13 -5.07 -38.59 13.39
N SER A 14 -4.84 -38.79 14.69
CA SER A 14 -4.60 -37.70 15.64
C SER A 14 -3.30 -36.94 15.34
N ILE A 15 -2.25 -37.64 14.89
CA ILE A 15 -0.96 -37.03 14.55
C ILE A 15 -1.08 -36.23 13.24
N VAL A 16 -1.78 -36.76 12.24
CA VAL A 16 -2.01 -36.07 10.97
C VAL A 16 -2.85 -34.81 11.18
N THR A 17 -3.93 -34.89 11.95
CA THR A 17 -4.79 -33.73 12.22
C THR A 17 -4.08 -32.68 13.08
N ALA A 18 -3.31 -33.11 14.09
CA ALA A 18 -2.53 -32.21 14.94
C ALA A 18 -1.43 -31.45 14.18
N SER A 19 -0.89 -32.01 13.09
CA SER A 19 0.10 -31.34 12.24
C SER A 19 -0.52 -30.52 11.10
N ALA A 20 -1.69 -30.93 10.58
CA ALA A 20 -2.38 -30.22 9.52
C ALA A 20 -2.93 -28.85 9.97
N ILE A 21 -3.48 -28.75 11.20
CA ILE A 21 -4.11 -27.53 11.69
C ILE A 21 -3.09 -26.37 11.81
N PRO A 22 -1.93 -26.52 12.47
CA PRO A 22 -0.92 -25.46 12.53
C PRO A 22 -0.41 -25.07 11.14
N SER A 23 -0.21 -26.04 10.23
CA SER A 23 0.24 -25.78 8.87
C SER A 23 -0.73 -24.87 8.10
N LEU A 24 -2.03 -25.16 8.19
CA LEU A 24 -3.07 -24.38 7.52
C LEU A 24 -3.16 -22.95 8.09
N VAL A 25 -3.07 -22.81 9.42
CA VAL A 25 -3.09 -21.51 10.10
C VAL A 25 -1.86 -20.68 9.73
N SER A 26 -0.67 -21.29 9.76
CA SER A 26 0.58 -20.65 9.35
C SER A 26 0.55 -20.21 7.89
N TYR A 27 -0.01 -21.02 6.99
CA TYR A 27 -0.20 -20.66 5.60
C TYR A 27 -1.10 -19.43 5.45
N TRP A 28 -2.28 -19.43 6.08
CA TRP A 28 -3.22 -18.31 5.97
C TRP A 28 -2.66 -17.01 6.55
N LEU A 29 -2.00 -17.08 7.71
CA LEU A 29 -1.30 -15.94 8.30
C LEU A 29 -0.15 -15.46 7.41
N GLY A 30 0.63 -16.39 6.84
CA GLY A 30 1.72 -16.07 5.92
C GLY A 30 1.23 -15.30 4.69
N VAL A 31 0.18 -15.79 4.03
CA VAL A 31 -0.43 -15.11 2.87
C VAL A 31 -0.93 -13.72 3.26
N ARG A 32 -1.61 -13.58 4.40
CA ARG A 32 -2.12 -12.28 4.87
C ARG A 32 -1.01 -11.28 5.17
N LEU A 33 0.10 -11.74 5.77
CA LEU A 33 1.27 -10.90 6.05
C LEU A 33 1.96 -10.45 4.75
N ILE A 34 2.11 -11.35 3.78
CA ILE A 34 2.70 -11.04 2.47
C ILE A 34 1.84 -10.01 1.73
N GLN A 35 0.51 -10.21 1.70
CA GLN A 35 -0.42 -9.27 1.08
C GLN A 35 -0.36 -7.90 1.76
N ARG A 36 -0.29 -7.84 3.10
CA ARG A 36 -0.11 -6.58 3.85
C ARG A 36 1.19 -5.88 3.48
N LYS A 37 2.32 -6.58 3.52
CA LYS A 37 3.63 -6.01 3.12
C LYS A 37 3.64 -5.50 1.69
N ARG A 38 3.00 -6.22 0.77
CA ARG A 38 2.85 -5.79 -0.62
C ARG A 38 2.02 -4.52 -0.71
N LEU A 39 0.92 -4.43 0.04
CA LEU A 39 0.06 -3.26 0.09
C LEU A 39 0.80 -2.04 0.70
N GLU A 40 1.56 -2.26 1.77
CA GLU A 40 2.41 -1.23 2.39
C GLU A 40 3.49 -0.72 1.44
N THR A 41 4.13 -1.62 0.68
CA THR A 41 5.15 -1.27 -0.31
C THR A 41 4.55 -0.45 -1.45
N ASN A 42 3.41 -0.91 -1.99
CA ASN A 42 2.69 -0.18 -3.05
C ASN A 42 2.23 1.20 -2.56
N LEU A 43 1.74 1.29 -1.31
CA LEU A 43 1.34 2.55 -0.71
C LEU A 43 2.53 3.49 -0.55
N LYS A 44 3.66 2.99 -0.07
CA LYS A 44 4.90 3.77 0.08
C LYS A 44 5.35 4.31 -1.27
N GLN A 45 5.40 3.47 -2.30
CA GLN A 45 5.76 3.88 -3.66
C GLN A 45 4.81 4.97 -4.18
N ALA A 46 3.50 4.76 -4.09
CA ALA A 46 2.51 5.75 -4.54
C ALA A 46 2.63 7.09 -3.79
N ILE A 47 2.95 7.07 -2.50
CA ILE A 47 3.16 8.29 -1.71
C ILE A 47 4.43 9.02 -2.15
N THR A 48 5.52 8.29 -2.43
CA THR A 48 6.76 8.87 -2.95
C THR A 48 6.56 9.47 -4.34
N ASP A 49 5.82 8.80 -5.22
CA ASP A 49 5.48 9.34 -6.54
C ASP A 49 4.65 10.63 -6.43
N LEU A 50 3.69 10.67 -5.51
CA LEU A 50 2.92 11.90 -5.21
C LEU A 50 3.82 13.03 -4.67
N GLU A 51 4.82 12.73 -3.84
CA GLU A 51 5.79 13.72 -3.38
C GLU A 51 6.59 14.30 -4.54
N PHE A 52 7.05 13.44 -5.45
CA PHE A 52 7.75 13.85 -6.65
C PHE A 52 6.90 14.77 -7.52
N LEU A 53 5.67 14.37 -7.86
CA LEU A 53 4.76 15.16 -8.70
C LEU A 53 4.41 16.52 -8.08
N LEU A 54 4.16 16.57 -6.77
CA LEU A 54 3.92 17.84 -6.07
C LEU A 54 5.15 18.75 -6.07
N THR A 55 6.34 18.17 -6.00
CA THR A 55 7.60 18.92 -6.08
C THR A 55 7.79 19.47 -7.49
N VAL A 56 7.57 18.65 -8.52
CA VAL A 56 7.57 19.09 -9.93
C VAL A 56 6.62 20.26 -10.15
N GLU A 57 5.40 20.19 -9.61
CA GLU A 57 4.44 21.30 -9.68
C GLU A 57 4.98 22.58 -9.00
N GLN A 58 5.64 22.46 -7.85
CA GLN A 58 6.26 23.62 -7.17
C GLN A 58 7.34 24.26 -8.03
N PHE A 59 8.21 23.47 -8.65
CA PHE A 59 9.25 23.98 -9.54
C PHE A 59 8.66 24.62 -10.80
N HIS A 60 7.68 24.00 -11.45
CA HIS A 60 6.99 24.62 -12.60
C HIS A 60 6.30 25.93 -12.24
N THR A 61 5.68 25.98 -11.05
CA THR A 61 5.03 27.18 -10.56
C THR A 61 6.03 28.32 -10.34
N ARG A 62 7.22 27.98 -9.81
CA ARG A 62 8.31 28.94 -9.62
C ARG A 62 8.84 29.45 -10.95
N GLU A 63 9.15 28.56 -11.89
CA GLU A 63 9.60 28.91 -13.24
C GLU A 63 8.59 29.82 -13.96
N HIS A 64 7.29 29.52 -13.86
CA HIS A 64 6.24 30.37 -14.41
C HIS A 64 6.19 31.75 -13.74
N LEU A 65 6.38 31.82 -12.43
CA LEU A 65 6.44 33.09 -11.72
C LEU A 65 7.64 33.92 -12.18
N GLU A 66 8.80 33.31 -12.35
CA GLU A 66 10.03 33.96 -12.81
C GLU A 66 9.92 34.42 -14.28
N THR A 67 9.27 33.64 -15.14
CA THR A 67 9.18 33.92 -16.59
C THR A 67 8.02 34.85 -16.94
N SER A 68 6.86 34.68 -16.29
CA SER A 68 5.59 35.34 -16.67
C SER A 68 4.99 36.23 -15.58
N GLY A 69 5.65 36.34 -14.42
CA GLY A 69 5.18 37.12 -13.27
C GLY A 69 3.97 36.52 -12.56
N LYS A 70 3.49 35.34 -12.97
CA LYS A 70 2.30 34.68 -12.42
C LYS A 70 2.55 33.18 -12.24
N SER A 71 2.08 32.62 -11.13
CA SER A 71 2.26 31.20 -10.79
C SER A 71 1.35 30.25 -11.59
N ASN A 72 0.16 30.72 -12.03
CA ASN A 72 -0.87 29.96 -12.75
C ASN A 72 -1.29 28.59 -12.16
N ARG A 73 -0.86 28.22 -10.94
CA ARG A 73 -1.06 26.88 -10.36
C ARG A 73 -2.52 26.44 -10.31
N ASN A 74 -3.39 27.31 -9.79
CA ASN A 74 -4.81 26.97 -9.65
C ASN A 74 -5.50 26.88 -11.01
N LEU A 75 -5.08 27.69 -11.99
CA LEU A 75 -5.60 27.64 -13.36
C LEU A 75 -5.25 26.30 -14.02
N ILE A 76 -4.00 25.87 -13.90
CA ILE A 76 -3.55 24.58 -14.44
C ILE A 76 -4.30 23.42 -13.76
N ARG A 77 -4.47 23.45 -12.43
CA ARG A 77 -5.24 22.42 -11.72
C ARG A 77 -6.71 22.35 -12.16
N GLN A 78 -7.33 23.50 -12.43
CA GLN A 78 -8.69 23.57 -12.98
C GLN A 78 -8.73 23.02 -14.40
N ALA A 79 -7.78 23.41 -15.26
CA ALA A 79 -7.67 22.89 -16.62
C ALA A 79 -7.54 21.37 -16.64
N VAL A 80 -6.65 20.80 -15.81
CA VAL A 80 -6.52 19.34 -15.66
C VAL A 80 -7.84 18.70 -15.25
N SER A 81 -8.56 19.29 -14.29
CA SER A 81 -9.85 18.74 -13.84
C SER A 81 -10.90 18.73 -14.95
N LEU A 82 -10.92 19.77 -15.80
CA LEU A 82 -11.85 19.92 -16.92
C LEU A 82 -11.47 19.02 -18.11
N GLU A 83 -10.18 18.90 -18.42
CA GLU A 83 -9.68 18.19 -19.60
C GLU A 83 -9.57 16.67 -19.38
N THR A 84 -9.28 16.24 -18.15
CA THR A 84 -8.98 14.82 -17.85
C THR A 84 -10.01 14.13 -16.98
N ASN A 85 -11.03 14.86 -16.48
CA ASN A 85 -12.00 14.40 -15.47
C ASN A 85 -11.35 13.86 -14.17
N LEU A 86 -10.06 14.14 -13.94
CA LEU A 86 -9.37 13.77 -12.71
C LEU A 86 -9.70 14.77 -11.61
N THR A 87 -9.89 14.28 -10.38
CA THR A 87 -10.19 15.12 -9.22
C THR A 87 -9.02 15.15 -8.25
N TRP A 88 -8.58 16.36 -7.88
CA TRP A 88 -7.53 16.53 -6.89
C TRP A 88 -8.11 16.52 -5.47
N SER A 89 -7.75 15.51 -4.66
CA SER A 89 -8.29 15.37 -3.30
C SER A 89 -7.78 16.40 -2.29
N GLY A 90 -6.61 17.01 -2.52
CA GLY A 90 -5.98 17.92 -1.56
C GLY A 90 -5.53 17.29 -0.23
N LYS A 91 -5.72 15.97 -0.04
CA LYS A 91 -5.42 15.30 1.22
C LYS A 91 -3.91 15.14 1.45
N PHE A 92 -3.15 14.95 0.38
CA PHE A 92 -1.71 14.79 0.37
C PHE A 92 -1.04 16.13 0.08
N THR A 93 -0.60 16.83 1.12
CA THR A 93 0.34 17.95 1.03
C THR A 93 1.75 17.43 1.33
N LEU A 94 2.81 18.11 0.85
CA LEU A 94 4.19 17.68 1.10
C LEU A 94 4.47 17.41 2.59
N SER A 95 4.01 18.28 3.49
CA SER A 95 4.17 18.07 4.94
C SER A 95 3.45 16.81 5.45
N ARG A 96 2.24 16.53 4.92
CA ARG A 96 1.48 15.32 5.29
C ARG A 96 2.10 14.07 4.70
N ILE A 97 2.65 14.15 3.49
CA ILE A 97 3.39 13.05 2.85
C ILE A 97 4.62 12.70 3.68
N LYS A 98 5.45 13.68 4.06
CA LYS A 98 6.62 13.46 4.91
C LYS A 98 6.25 12.77 6.23
N LYS A 99 5.20 13.27 6.91
CA LYS A 99 4.67 12.63 8.14
C LYS A 99 4.21 11.19 7.90
N LYS A 100 3.59 10.91 6.76
CA LYS A 100 3.10 9.57 6.44
C LYS A 100 4.21 8.61 6.06
N LEU A 101 5.26 9.07 5.36
CA LEU A 101 6.46 8.29 5.07
C LEU A 101 7.23 7.94 6.35
N THR A 102 7.33 8.87 7.31
CA THR A 102 7.95 8.56 8.61
C THR A 102 7.18 7.53 9.43
N GLN A 103 5.87 7.38 9.21
CA GLN A 103 5.05 6.36 9.87
C GLN A 103 5.12 4.99 9.17
N LEU A 104 5.55 4.96 7.91
CA LEU A 104 5.69 3.74 7.09
C LEU A 104 7.12 3.19 7.09
N ASN A 105 8.06 3.88 7.71
CA ASN A 105 9.45 3.45 7.93
C ASN A 105 9.59 2.90 9.34
#